data_AF-A0A1M7Z2G8-F1
#
_entry.id   AF-A0A1M7Z2G8-F1
#
_cell.length_a   1.000
_cell.length_b   1.000
_cell.length_c   1.000
_cell.angle_alpha   90.00
_cell.angle_beta   90.00
_cell.angle_gamma   90.00
#
_symmetry.space_group_name_H-M   'P 1'
#
loop_
_entity.id
_entity.type
_entity.pdbx_description
1 polymer ?
#
loop_
_entity_poly.entity_id
_entity_poly.type
_entity_poly.pdbx_seq_one_letter_code
_entity_poly.pdbx_strand_id
1 'polypeptide(L)' 'MTDLEELKLWCEIVQRTAAPVDGESPSETENAALARSCRVLAQIATMIADRTEVSATSQAREKDVA' A
#
# COMPACT_ATOMS: atom_id res chain seq x y z
N MET A 1 12.76 -8.51 2.51
CA MET A 1 11.82 -7.51 1.95
C MET A 1 11.00 -6.99 3.12
N THR A 2 10.99 -5.68 3.32
CA THR A 2 10.21 -5.02 4.37
C THR A 2 8.76 -4.84 3.92
N ASP A 3 7.82 -4.68 4.87
CA ASP A 3 6.40 -4.43 4.56
C ASP A 3 6.23 -3.24 3.59
N LEU A 4 7.07 -2.20 3.72
CA LEU A 4 7.06 -1.03 2.84
C LEU A 4 7.56 -1.35 1.41
N GLU A 5 8.58 -2.18 1.27
CA GLU A 5 9.08 -2.61 -0.04
C GLU A 5 8.06 -3.51 -0.76
N GLU A 6 7.41 -4.39 -0.02
CA GLU A 6 6.34 -5.25 -0.55
C GLU A 6 5.13 -4.43 -1.00
N LEU A 7 4.72 -3.44 -0.19
CA LEU A 7 3.64 -2.52 -0.58
C LEU A 7 3.98 -1.75 -1.87
N LYS A 8 5.22 -1.26 -2.01
CA LYS A 8 5.68 -0.58 -3.24
C LYS A 8 5.57 -1.51 -4.45
N LEU A 9 6.02 -2.76 -4.31
CA LEU A 9 5.92 -3.76 -5.37
C LEU A 9 4.47 -3.98 -5.81
N TRP A 10 3.54 -4.16 -4.86
CA TRP A 10 2.13 -4.34 -5.19
C TRP A 10 1.50 -3.11 -5.84
N CYS A 11 1.86 -1.90 -5.41
CA CYS A 11 1.44 -0.66 -6.07
C CYS A 11 1.92 -0.60 -7.53
N GLU A 12 3.17 -0.94 -7.80
CA GLU A 12 3.71 -0.99 -9.17
C GLU A 12 3.00 -2.02 -10.04
N ILE A 13 2.71 -3.21 -9.50
CA ILE A 13 1.95 -4.25 -10.20
C ILE A 13 0.57 -3.72 -10.58
N VAL A 14 -0.16 -3.14 -9.61
CA VAL A 14 -1.51 -2.61 -9.86
C VAL A 14 -1.50 -1.51 -10.93
N GLN A 15 -0.53 -0.59 -10.88
CA GLN A 15 -0.38 0.48 -11.88
C GLN A 15 -0.12 -0.09 -13.29
N ARG A 16 0.73 -1.11 -13.41
CA ARG A 16 1.01 -1.77 -14.69
C ARG A 16 -0.21 -2.52 -15.23
N THR A 17 -0.96 -3.18 -14.36
CA THR A 17 -2.16 -3.93 -14.76
C THR A 17 -3.36 -3.04 -15.05
N ALA A 18 -3.39 -1.82 -14.52
CA ALA A 18 -4.43 -0.84 -14.81
C ALA A 18 -4.27 -0.19 -16.19
N ALA A 19 -3.12 -0.33 -16.84
CA ALA A 19 -2.92 0.16 -18.19
C ALA A 19 -3.75 -0.68 -19.17
N PRO A 20 -4.60 -0.06 -19.99
CA PRO A 20 -5.37 -0.79 -21.00
C PRO A 20 -4.42 -1.45 -21.99
N VAL A 21 -4.58 -2.77 -22.17
CA VAL A 21 -3.89 -3.52 -23.23
C VAL A 21 -4.59 -3.16 -24.54
N ASP A 22 -3.83 -2.69 -25.53
CA ASP A 22 -4.29 -2.46 -26.90
C ASP A 22 -5.50 -1.53 -27.10
N GLY A 23 -5.60 -0.47 -26.29
CA GLY A 23 -6.62 0.57 -26.45
C GLY A 23 -8.04 0.16 -26.05
N GLU A 24 -8.20 -1.05 -25.51
CA GLU A 24 -9.47 -1.53 -24.99
C GLU A 24 -9.70 -0.95 -23.59
N SER A 25 -10.86 -0.32 -23.39
CA SER A 25 -11.21 0.23 -22.09
C SER A 25 -11.51 -0.92 -21.12
N PRO A 26 -10.99 -0.89 -19.87
CA PRO A 26 -11.32 -1.91 -18.89
C PRO A 26 -12.84 -1.97 -18.66
N SER A 27 -13.36 -3.19 -18.60
CA SER A 27 -14.76 -3.45 -18.28
C SER A 27 -15.13 -2.93 -16.89
N GLU A 28 -16.43 -2.81 -16.62
CA GLU A 28 -16.93 -2.38 -15.31
C GLU A 28 -16.43 -3.30 -14.18
N THR A 29 -16.36 -4.60 -14.43
CA THR A 29 -15.84 -5.60 -13.49
C THR A 29 -14.35 -5.40 -13.21
N GLU A 30 -13.54 -5.13 -14.24
CA GLU A 30 -12.10 -4.87 -14.10
C GLU A 30 -11.84 -3.57 -13.33
N ASN A 31 -12.61 -2.51 -13.63
CA ASN A 31 -12.54 -1.26 -12.87
C ASN A 31 -12.95 -1.43 -11.41
N ALA A 32 -13.99 -2.23 -11.13
CA ALA A 32 -14.40 -2.53 -9.76
C ALA A 32 -13.33 -3.34 -9.01
N ALA A 33 -12.71 -4.32 -9.67
CA ALA A 33 -11.60 -5.09 -9.11
C ALA A 33 -10.39 -4.20 -8.81
N LEU A 34 -10.01 -3.34 -9.76
CA LEU A 34 -8.93 -2.36 -9.59
C LEU A 34 -9.21 -1.41 -8.43
N ALA A 35 -10.41 -0.84 -8.35
CA ALA A 35 -10.80 0.05 -7.27
C ALA A 35 -10.73 -0.65 -5.89
N ARG A 36 -11.14 -1.92 -5.82
CA ARG A 36 -11.02 -2.72 -4.60
C ARG A 36 -9.55 -2.96 -4.22
N SER A 37 -8.70 -3.32 -5.18
CA SER A 37 -7.26 -3.51 -4.96
C SER A 37 -6.60 -2.23 -4.44
N CYS A 38 -6.89 -1.08 -5.05
CA CYS A 38 -6.38 0.22 -4.58
C CYS A 38 -6.81 0.54 -3.15
N ARG A 39 -8.07 0.25 -2.77
CA ARG A 39 -8.54 0.46 -1.39
C ARG A 39 -7.81 -0.42 -0.38
N VAL A 40 -7.57 -1.68 -0.72
CA VAL A 40 -6.83 -2.61 0.17
C VAL A 40 -5.39 -2.14 0.35
N LEU A 41 -4.71 -1.73 -0.72
CA LEU A 41 -3.35 -1.21 -0.64
C LEU A 41 -3.27 0.08 0.19
N ALA A 42 -4.26 0.97 0.10
CA ALA A 42 -4.33 2.17 0.93
C ALA A 42 -4.52 1.85 2.42
N GLN A 43 -5.34 0.84 2.75
CA GLN A 43 -5.51 0.38 4.13
C GLN A 43 -4.19 -0.21 4.68
N ILE A 44 -3.51 -1.04 3.88
CA ILE A 44 -2.20 -1.59 4.25
C ILE A 44 -1.17 -0.49 4.46
N ALA A 45 -1.13 0.52 3.57
CA ALA A 45 -0.24 1.68 3.72
C ALA A 45 -0.46 2.40 5.05
N THR A 46 -1.73 2.59 5.43
CA THR A 46 -2.10 3.22 6.71
C THR A 46 -1.63 2.36 7.89
N MET A 47 -1.87 1.05 7.85
CA MET A 47 -1.42 0.14 8.91
C MET A 47 0.11 0.11 9.06
N ILE A 48 0.85 0.17 7.96
CA ILE A 48 2.32 0.24 7.99
C ILE A 48 2.75 1.57 8.61
N ALA A 49 2.14 2.68 8.19
CA ALA A 49 2.42 4.01 8.74
C ALA A 49 2.18 4.03 10.26
N ASP A 50 1.00 3.60 10.71
CA ASP A 50 0.63 3.53 12.13
C ASP A 50 1.64 2.68 12.93
N ARG A 51 2.06 1.53 12.39
CA ARG A 51 3.07 0.67 13.03
C ARG A 51 4.42 1.37 13.15
N THR A 52 4.85 2.11 12.12
CA THR A 52 6.11 2.85 12.15
C THR A 52 6.07 4.02 13.13
N GLU A 53 4.95 4.72 13.26
CA GLU A 53 4.76 5.81 14.23
C GLU A 53 4.72 5.31 15.68
N VAL A 54 4.05 4.20 15.94
CA VAL A 54 4.05 3.53 17.25
C VAL A 54 5.44 3.03 17.63
N SER A 55 6.21 2.53 16.66
CA SER A 55 7.58 2.07 16.89
C SER A 55 8.52 3.23 17.23
N ALA A 56 8.41 4.37 16.52
CA ALA A 56 9.22 5.56 16.78
C ALA A 56 8.91 6.20 18.16
N THR A 57 7.63 6.24 18.56
CA THR A 57 7.21 6.81 19.84
C THR A 57 7.58 5.94 21.04
N SER A 58 7.59 4.61 20.89
CA SER A 58 8.06 3.67 21.92
C SER A 58 9.57 3.80 22.15
N GLN A 59 10.34 3.99 21.08
CA GLN A 59 11.80 4.11 21.14
C GLN A 59 12.26 5.47 21.73
N ALA A 60 11.45 6.53 21.59
CA ALA A 60 11.72 7.83 22.22
C ALA A 60 11.54 7.78 23.75
N ARG A 61 10.47 7.13 24.24
CA ARG A 61 10.22 6.99 25.69
C ARG A 61 11.27 6.18 26.42
N GLU A 62 11.89 5.21 25.76
CA GLU A 62 12.95 4.39 26.37
C GLU A 62 14.28 5.14 26.49
N LYS A 63 14.55 6.11 25.60
CA LYS A 63 15.75 6.96 25.65
C LYS A 63 15.66 8.11 26.64
N ASP A 64 14.45 8.59 26.97
CA ASP A 64 14.25 9.65 27.98
C ASP A 64 14.26 9.12 29.42
N VAL A 65 14.25 7.79 29.62
CA VAL A 65 14.24 7.13 30.95
C VAL A 65 15.59 6.51 31.32
N ALA A 66 16.55 6.46 30.40
CA ALA A 66 17.91 5.95 30.61
C ALA A 66 18.92 7.08 30.80
#